data_AF-A0A7X7WMH2-F1
#
_entry.id   AF-A0A7X7WMH2-F1
#
_cell.length_a   1.000
_cell.length_b   1.000
_cell.length_c   1.000
_cell.angle_alpha   90.00
_cell.angle_beta   90.00
_cell.angle_gamma   90.00
#
_symmetry.space_group_name_H-M   'P 1'
#
loop_
_entity.id
_entity.type
_entity.pdbx_description
1 polymer ?
#
loop_
_entity_poly.entity_id
_entity_poly.type
_entity_poly.pdbx_seq_one_letter_code
_entity_poly.pdbx_strand_id
1 'polypeptide(L)'
;MMHLASLWKKCHASVCSVHYMNKDGIRGVISTGFRINHFIITDDYNYKLEDFGEVGIYFVAEDGITVTASKTLPYTEFTHRILNAAIEDHQGFLVIDASFEEFENIPSLEIEKDPTRHNGDPVAVMGYRYDQCNLSIMSGIISSQYYLNNHHLLETDTTVRQGCSGAPLLHAETGKVVGIVGYRLASMQRSYNQLIKIINDNIKMLKDAEGKITIQEIDPIQVLTANQNQIKHMVRLFFKATDVRTAVAYDVQHLVDYLHDMHLDREG
;
A
#
# COMPACT_ATOMS: atom_id res chain seq x y z
N MET A 1 11.50 -20.38 -17.83
CA MET A 1 11.75 -18.95 -17.59
C MET A 1 10.77 -18.08 -18.37
N MET A 2 9.74 -17.57 -17.69
CA MET A 2 8.84 -16.56 -18.26
C MET A 2 9.56 -15.21 -18.29
N HIS A 3 9.53 -14.50 -19.42
CA HIS A 3 10.13 -13.16 -19.53
C HIS A 3 9.24 -12.14 -18.79
N LEU A 4 9.84 -11.10 -18.19
CA LEU A 4 9.09 -10.06 -17.44
C LEU A 4 7.96 -9.39 -18.25
N ALA A 5 8.12 -9.32 -19.57
CA ALA A 5 7.10 -8.80 -20.49
C ALA A 5 5.87 -9.73 -20.57
N SER A 6 6.08 -11.04 -20.54
CA SER A 6 4.99 -12.02 -20.49
C SER A 6 4.29 -11.99 -19.13
N LEU A 7 5.06 -11.83 -18.04
CA LEU A 7 4.50 -11.67 -16.70
C LEU A 7 3.61 -10.41 -16.62
N TRP A 8 4.11 -9.28 -17.14
CA TRP A 8 3.34 -8.04 -17.27
C TRP A 8 2.02 -8.23 -17.99
N LYS A 9 2.06 -8.80 -19.21
CA LYS A 9 0.86 -9.07 -20.00
C LYS A 9 -0.15 -9.94 -19.26
N LYS A 10 0.34 -10.94 -18.52
CA LYS A 10 -0.50 -11.85 -17.74
C LYS A 10 -1.17 -11.19 -16.54
N CYS A 11 -0.46 -10.33 -15.81
CA CYS A 11 -0.87 -9.94 -14.46
C CYS A 11 -1.31 -8.47 -14.31
N HIS A 12 -0.89 -7.55 -15.20
CA HIS A 12 -1.09 -6.10 -15.00
C HIS A 12 -2.57 -5.73 -14.77
N ALA A 13 -3.47 -6.32 -15.54
CA ALA A 13 -4.89 -6.01 -15.51
C ALA A 13 -5.57 -6.42 -14.18
N SER A 14 -4.94 -7.29 -13.39
CA SER A 14 -5.43 -7.70 -12.07
C SER A 14 -4.90 -6.83 -10.92
N VAL A 15 -4.01 -5.87 -11.19
CA VAL A 15 -3.38 -5.02 -10.17
C VAL A 15 -3.97 -3.62 -10.22
N CYS A 16 -4.50 -3.14 -9.09
CA CYS A 16 -5.16 -1.85 -8.98
C CYS A 16 -4.41 -0.88 -8.06
N SER A 17 -4.63 0.41 -8.28
CA SER A 17 -4.29 1.45 -7.31
C SER A 17 -5.49 1.74 -6.42
N VAL A 18 -5.27 1.91 -5.12
CA VAL A 18 -6.27 2.36 -4.15
C VAL A 18 -5.90 3.78 -3.71
N HIS A 19 -6.76 4.74 -4.01
CA HIS A 19 -6.57 6.16 -3.74
C HIS A 19 -7.48 6.58 -2.59
N TYR A 20 -6.87 6.99 -1.47
CA TYR A 20 -7.59 7.57 -0.34
C TYR A 20 -7.56 9.09 -0.46
N MET A 21 -8.74 9.71 -0.53
CA MET A 21 -8.90 11.15 -0.74
C MET A 21 -9.61 11.77 0.47
N ASN A 22 -9.22 12.97 0.85
CA ASN A 22 -9.92 13.71 1.90
C ASN A 22 -11.26 14.26 1.39
N LYS A 23 -12.03 14.91 2.28
CA LYS A 23 -13.34 15.50 1.94
C LYS A 23 -13.28 16.61 0.88
N ASP A 24 -12.11 17.19 0.65
CA ASP A 24 -11.90 18.23 -0.36
C ASP A 24 -11.46 17.65 -1.72
N GLY A 25 -11.45 16.33 -1.88
CA GLY A 25 -10.99 15.63 -3.08
C GLY A 25 -9.46 15.65 -3.24
N ILE A 26 -8.71 16.08 -2.22
CA ILE A 26 -7.24 16.07 -2.23
C ILE A 26 -6.78 14.65 -1.90
N ARG A 27 -5.98 14.08 -2.82
CA ARG A 27 -5.39 12.76 -2.66
C ARG A 27 -4.41 12.72 -1.49
N GLY A 28 -4.72 11.89 -0.50
CA GLY A 28 -3.91 11.70 0.69
C GLY A 28 -2.89 10.57 0.54
N VAL A 29 -3.36 9.37 0.16
CA VAL A 29 -2.54 8.15 0.11
C VAL A 29 -2.86 7.35 -1.15
N ILE A 30 -1.82 6.76 -1.75
CA ILE A 30 -1.94 5.74 -2.79
C ILE A 30 -1.35 4.46 -2.23
N SER A 31 -2.09 3.36 -2.35
CA SER A 31 -1.56 2.01 -2.17
C SER A 31 -1.85 1.16 -3.40
N THR A 32 -1.24 -0.02 -3.45
CA THR A 32 -1.49 -1.03 -4.47
C THR A 32 -2.43 -2.08 -3.88
N GLY A 33 -3.31 -2.62 -4.71
CA GLY A 33 -4.02 -3.85 -4.41
C GLY A 33 -4.03 -4.75 -5.63
N PHE A 34 -4.57 -5.95 -5.47
CA PHE A 34 -4.73 -6.89 -6.56
C PHE A 34 -5.98 -7.73 -6.37
N ARG A 35 -6.55 -8.19 -7.48
CA ARG A 35 -7.77 -8.96 -7.50
C ARG A 35 -7.50 -10.46 -7.32
N ILE A 36 -8.21 -11.09 -6.39
CA ILE A 36 -8.37 -12.54 -6.28
C ILE A 36 -9.86 -12.82 -6.20
N ASN A 37 -10.40 -13.64 -7.10
CA ASN A 37 -11.84 -13.88 -7.22
C ASN A 37 -12.62 -12.55 -7.28
N HIS A 38 -13.60 -12.31 -6.42
CA HIS A 38 -14.32 -11.03 -6.31
C HIS A 38 -13.75 -10.11 -5.21
N PHE A 39 -12.58 -10.43 -4.66
CA PHE A 39 -11.92 -9.65 -3.64
C PHE A 39 -10.79 -8.79 -4.20
N ILE A 40 -10.57 -7.65 -3.56
CA ILE A 40 -9.32 -6.90 -3.66
C ILE A 40 -8.53 -7.12 -2.38
N ILE A 41 -7.28 -7.52 -2.55
CA ILE A 41 -6.30 -7.65 -1.49
C ILE A 41 -5.38 -6.43 -1.52
N THR A 42 -5.15 -5.81 -0.37
CA THR A 42 -4.21 -4.69 -0.19
C THR A 42 -3.62 -4.73 1.22
N ASP A 43 -2.81 -3.76 1.62
CA ASP A 43 -2.29 -3.70 3.00
C ASP A 43 -3.33 -3.19 4.01
N ASP A 44 -3.18 -3.61 5.26
CA ASP A 44 -4.02 -3.23 6.41
C ASP A 44 -3.55 -1.99 7.16
N TYR A 45 -2.55 -1.29 6.65
CA TYR A 45 -2.00 -0.12 7.30
C TYR A 45 -2.72 1.16 6.84
N ASN A 46 -2.94 1.29 5.54
CA ASN A 46 -3.39 2.56 4.94
C ASN A 46 -4.83 2.94 5.30
N TYR A 47 -5.71 1.96 5.55
CA TYR A 47 -7.12 2.25 5.89
C TYR A 47 -7.31 2.72 7.34
N LYS A 48 -6.37 2.48 8.26
CA LYS A 48 -6.51 2.96 9.66
C LYS A 48 -6.13 4.43 9.84
N LEU A 49 -5.84 5.15 8.75
CA LEU A 49 -5.49 6.57 8.79
C LEU A 49 -6.76 7.45 8.78
N GLU A 50 -6.74 8.56 9.51
CA GLU A 50 -7.93 9.40 9.76
C GLU A 50 -8.23 10.41 8.63
N ASP A 51 -9.52 10.76 8.52
CA ASP A 51 -10.12 11.84 7.70
C ASP A 51 -10.22 11.66 6.18
N PHE A 52 -10.39 10.43 5.70
CA PHE A 52 -10.77 10.20 4.30
C PHE A 52 -12.26 10.46 4.04
N GLY A 53 -12.57 11.12 2.93
CA GLY A 53 -13.92 11.33 2.42
C GLY A 53 -14.37 10.21 1.48
N GLU A 54 -13.48 9.82 0.57
CA GLU A 54 -13.76 8.83 -0.48
C GLU A 54 -12.53 7.98 -0.79
N VAL A 55 -12.79 6.78 -1.34
CA VAL A 55 -11.76 5.85 -1.82
C VAL A 55 -12.05 5.54 -3.28
N GLY A 56 -11.01 5.62 -4.12
CA GLY A 56 -11.07 5.23 -5.52
C GLY A 56 -10.20 4.01 -5.78
N ILE A 57 -10.72 3.02 -6.49
CA ILE A 57 -9.99 1.85 -6.97
C ILE A 57 -9.89 1.96 -8.50
N TYR A 58 -8.71 1.79 -9.06
CA TYR A 58 -8.46 1.94 -10.50
C TYR A 58 -7.60 0.81 -11.04
N PHE A 59 -8.02 0.22 -12.16
CA PHE A 59 -7.26 -0.72 -12.98
C PHE A 59 -6.80 -0.03 -14.27
N VAL A 60 -5.68 -0.48 -14.82
CA VAL A 60 -5.07 0.11 -16.01
C VAL A 60 -4.89 -0.90 -17.14
N ALA A 61 -4.74 -0.40 -18.36
CA ALA A 61 -4.40 -1.15 -19.55
C ALA A 61 -2.91 -1.57 -19.54
N GLU A 62 -2.49 -2.27 -20.60
CA GLU A 62 -1.12 -2.79 -20.75
C GLU A 62 -0.05 -1.68 -20.76
N ASP A 63 -0.41 -0.44 -21.09
CA ASP A 63 0.50 0.71 -21.01
C ASP A 63 0.83 1.16 -19.57
N GLY A 64 0.14 0.58 -18.58
CA GLY A 64 0.32 0.85 -17.16
C GLY A 64 -0.24 2.20 -16.69
N ILE A 65 -0.97 2.93 -17.53
CA ILE A 65 -1.46 4.29 -17.24
C ILE A 65 -2.91 4.54 -17.65
N THR A 66 -3.39 3.92 -18.73
CA THR A 66 -4.75 4.16 -19.23
C THR A 66 -5.74 3.40 -18.38
N VAL A 67 -6.62 4.10 -17.65
CA VAL A 67 -7.63 3.47 -16.79
C VAL A 67 -8.62 2.66 -17.63
N THR A 68 -8.82 1.39 -17.27
CA THR A 68 -9.74 0.46 -17.93
C THR A 68 -11.00 0.18 -17.12
N ALA A 69 -10.89 0.21 -15.79
CA ALA A 69 -12.01 0.12 -14.88
C ALA A 69 -11.73 0.91 -13.61
N SER A 70 -12.76 1.49 -13.01
CA SER A 70 -12.62 2.19 -11.74
C SER A 70 -13.91 2.26 -10.95
N LYS A 71 -13.79 2.31 -9.63
CA LYS A 71 -14.89 2.56 -8.70
C LYS A 71 -14.46 3.56 -7.64
N THR A 72 -15.23 4.63 -7.48
CA THR A 72 -15.08 5.55 -6.34
C THR A 72 -16.29 5.42 -5.44
N LEU A 73 -16.06 5.35 -4.13
CA LEU A 73 -17.09 5.20 -3.12
C LEU A 73 -16.78 6.03 -1.87
N PRO A 74 -17.82 6.45 -1.11
CA PRO A 74 -17.62 7.08 0.19
C PRO A 74 -16.79 6.19 1.12
N TYR A 75 -15.93 6.81 1.93
CA TYR A 75 -15.04 6.08 2.83
C TYR A 75 -15.80 5.13 3.79
N THR A 76 -16.98 5.55 4.25
CA THR A 76 -17.85 4.73 5.10
C THR A 76 -18.35 3.47 4.40
N GLU A 77 -18.72 3.55 3.12
CA GLU A 77 -19.11 2.38 2.33
C GLU A 77 -17.91 1.46 2.12
N PHE A 78 -16.73 2.03 1.83
CA PHE A 78 -15.50 1.28 1.66
C PHE A 78 -15.19 0.44 2.90
N THR A 79 -15.28 1.04 4.10
CA THR A 79 -15.01 0.32 5.35
C THR A 79 -15.97 -0.84 5.61
N HIS A 80 -17.24 -0.73 5.19
CA HIS A 80 -18.22 -1.82 5.35
C HIS A 80 -17.93 -3.02 4.43
N ARG A 81 -17.16 -2.83 3.37
CA ARG A 81 -16.75 -3.89 2.44
C ARG A 81 -15.49 -4.63 2.87
N ILE A 82 -14.78 -4.14 3.89
CA ILE A 82 -13.57 -4.79 4.42
C ILE A 82 -14.00 -5.94 5.35
N LEU A 83 -13.76 -7.18 4.90
CA LEU A 83 -14.24 -8.39 5.57
C LEU A 83 -13.47 -8.69 6.87
N ASN A 84 -12.21 -8.30 6.94
CA ASN A 84 -11.34 -8.50 8.09
C ASN A 84 -11.13 -7.22 8.93
N ALA A 85 -11.98 -6.20 8.78
CA ALA A 85 -11.86 -4.94 9.52
C ALA A 85 -11.94 -5.10 11.05
N ALA A 86 -12.67 -6.12 11.52
CA ALA A 86 -12.88 -6.38 12.94
C ALA A 86 -11.71 -7.10 13.63
N ILE A 87 -10.70 -7.56 12.88
CA ILE A 87 -9.54 -8.22 13.46
C ILE A 87 -8.60 -7.15 14.03
N GLU A 88 -8.45 -7.15 15.36
CA GLU A 88 -7.65 -6.14 16.07
C GLU A 88 -6.16 -6.21 15.70
N ASP A 89 -5.65 -7.42 15.50
CA ASP A 89 -4.25 -7.68 15.15
C ASP A 89 -3.97 -7.40 13.67
N HIS A 90 -2.82 -6.79 13.40
CA HIS A 90 -2.32 -6.53 12.05
C HIS A 90 -2.05 -7.85 11.31
N GLN A 91 -2.93 -8.20 10.38
CA GLN A 91 -2.82 -9.41 9.56
C GLN A 91 -1.80 -9.24 8.42
N GLY A 92 -1.43 -7.99 8.12
CA GLY A 92 -0.57 -7.64 7.00
C GLY A 92 -1.33 -7.45 5.68
N PHE A 93 -2.65 -7.65 5.68
CA PHE A 93 -3.50 -7.48 4.51
C PHE A 93 -4.96 -7.14 4.85
N LEU A 94 -5.68 -6.55 3.90
CA LEU A 94 -7.14 -6.41 3.89
C LEU A 94 -7.75 -7.30 2.82
N VAL A 95 -8.94 -7.79 3.11
CA VAL A 95 -9.82 -8.43 2.12
C VAL A 95 -11.04 -7.55 1.92
N ILE A 96 -11.19 -7.01 0.71
CA ILE A 96 -12.26 -6.08 0.37
C ILE A 96 -13.19 -6.78 -0.61
N ASP A 97 -14.49 -6.86 -0.30
CA ASP A 97 -15.50 -7.28 -1.26
C ASP A 97 -15.62 -6.25 -2.38
N ALA A 98 -15.18 -6.67 -3.58
CA ALA A 98 -15.12 -5.87 -4.78
C ALA A 98 -16.08 -6.40 -5.86
N SER A 99 -17.23 -6.93 -5.44
CA SER A 99 -18.35 -7.34 -6.30
C SER A 99 -19.06 -6.13 -6.94
N PHE A 100 -18.31 -5.38 -7.75
CA PHE A 100 -18.77 -4.23 -8.50
C PHE A 100 -18.95 -4.62 -9.96
N GLU A 101 -20.04 -4.15 -10.58
CA GLU A 101 -20.31 -4.37 -12.01
C GLU A 101 -19.16 -3.85 -12.88
N GLU A 102 -18.56 -2.71 -12.48
CA GLU A 102 -17.42 -2.11 -13.17
C GLU A 102 -16.20 -3.03 -13.23
N PHE A 103 -16.11 -4.01 -12.33
CA PHE A 103 -14.99 -4.93 -12.26
C PHE A 103 -15.30 -6.29 -12.87
N GLU A 104 -16.49 -6.61 -13.36
CA GLU A 104 -16.84 -7.96 -13.85
C GLU A 104 -15.80 -8.56 -14.81
N ASN A 105 -15.26 -7.75 -15.74
CA ASN A 105 -14.30 -8.17 -16.75
C ASN A 105 -12.82 -8.12 -16.32
N ILE A 106 -12.54 -7.71 -15.08
CA ILE A 106 -11.16 -7.63 -14.57
C ILE A 106 -10.67 -9.05 -14.22
N PRO A 107 -9.52 -9.51 -14.74
CA PRO A 107 -9.03 -10.85 -14.41
C PRO A 107 -8.58 -10.94 -12.95
N SER A 108 -8.59 -12.15 -12.39
CA SER A 108 -8.07 -12.44 -11.06
C SER A 108 -6.66 -13.04 -11.14
N LEU A 109 -5.82 -12.73 -10.16
CA LEU A 109 -4.57 -13.45 -9.95
C LEU A 109 -4.82 -14.79 -9.26
N GLU A 110 -3.94 -15.75 -9.52
CA GLU A 110 -3.91 -17.03 -8.84
C GLU A 110 -2.94 -16.98 -7.66
N ILE A 111 -3.33 -17.58 -6.52
CA ILE A 111 -2.45 -17.76 -5.36
C ILE A 111 -1.59 -19.02 -5.55
N GLU A 112 -0.32 -18.94 -5.18
CA GLU A 112 0.51 -20.14 -5.08
C GLU A 112 0.07 -20.99 -3.89
N LYS A 113 -0.36 -22.22 -4.19
CA LYS A 113 -0.86 -23.17 -3.19
C LYS A 113 0.27 -23.99 -2.56
N ASP A 114 1.40 -24.09 -3.25
CA ASP A 114 2.58 -24.72 -2.70
C ASP A 114 3.30 -23.74 -1.75
N PRO A 115 3.36 -24.04 -0.44
CA PRO A 115 4.04 -23.18 0.52
C PRO A 115 5.56 -23.28 0.41
N THR A 116 6.10 -24.25 -0.34
CA THR A 116 7.55 -24.42 -0.47
C THR A 116 8.15 -23.31 -1.32
N ARG A 117 9.02 -22.51 -0.67
CA ARG A 117 9.74 -21.39 -1.28
C ARG A 117 11.19 -21.46 -0.87
N HIS A 118 12.08 -21.18 -1.81
CA HIS A 118 13.51 -21.25 -1.59
C HIS A 118 14.12 -19.87 -1.74
N ASN A 119 15.14 -19.61 -0.92
CA ASN A 119 15.99 -18.45 -1.14
C ASN A 119 16.67 -18.62 -2.50
N GLY A 120 16.63 -17.56 -3.32
CA GLY A 120 17.06 -17.57 -4.71
C GLY A 120 15.93 -17.71 -5.72
N ASP A 121 14.70 -18.04 -5.29
CA ASP A 121 13.56 -18.14 -6.22
C ASP A 121 13.28 -16.78 -6.87
N PRO A 122 13.09 -16.74 -8.21
CA PRO A 122 12.88 -15.49 -8.92
C PRO A 122 11.47 -14.97 -8.66
N VAL A 123 11.38 -13.69 -8.32
CA VAL A 123 10.13 -13.01 -7.99
C VAL A 123 10.01 -11.66 -8.70
N ALA A 124 8.79 -11.16 -8.77
CA ALA A 124 8.52 -9.80 -9.22
C ALA A 124 7.41 -9.15 -8.40
N VAL A 125 7.50 -7.85 -8.21
CA VAL A 125 6.45 -7.02 -7.63
C VAL A 125 5.80 -6.22 -8.76
N MET A 126 4.47 -6.11 -8.75
CA MET A 126 3.74 -5.16 -9.58
C MET A 126 3.03 -4.16 -8.70
N GLY A 127 3.36 -2.88 -8.81
CA GLY A 127 2.78 -1.88 -7.93
C GLY A 127 2.84 -0.47 -8.46
N TYR A 128 2.03 0.38 -7.84
CA TYR A 128 1.94 1.80 -8.14
C TYR A 128 2.91 2.60 -7.30
N ARG A 129 3.25 3.79 -7.79
CA ARG A 129 4.06 4.74 -7.04
C ARG A 129 3.17 5.81 -6.43
N TYR A 130 3.59 6.33 -5.29
CA TYR A 130 2.87 7.38 -4.57
C TYR A 130 2.79 8.68 -5.38
N ASP A 131 3.86 9.02 -6.10
CA ASP A 131 4.00 10.25 -6.89
C ASP A 131 3.51 10.11 -8.33
N GLN A 132 3.48 8.89 -8.85
CA GLN A 132 3.14 8.59 -10.23
C GLN A 132 2.12 7.44 -10.25
N CYS A 133 0.91 7.70 -10.74
CA CYS A 133 -0.16 6.70 -10.87
C CYS A 133 0.07 5.70 -12.01
N ASN A 134 1.32 5.38 -12.32
CA ASN A 134 1.65 4.36 -13.28
C ASN A 134 1.97 3.06 -12.56
N LEU A 135 1.39 1.97 -13.07
CA LEU A 135 1.78 0.63 -12.66
C LEU A 135 3.21 0.38 -13.12
N SER A 136 4.00 -0.28 -12.27
CA SER A 136 5.40 -0.63 -12.55
C SER A 136 5.66 -2.08 -12.15
N ILE A 137 6.62 -2.73 -12.81
CA ILE A 137 7.10 -4.06 -12.46
C ILE A 137 8.57 -3.99 -11.99
N MET A 138 8.88 -4.65 -10.89
CA MET A 138 10.21 -4.72 -10.29
C MET A 138 10.56 -6.18 -10.05
N SER A 139 11.66 -6.67 -10.62
CA SER A 139 12.10 -8.07 -10.49
C SER A 139 13.24 -8.23 -9.49
N GLY A 140 13.35 -9.43 -8.91
CA GLY A 140 14.41 -9.79 -7.97
C GLY A 140 14.33 -11.27 -7.60
N ILE A 141 14.86 -11.62 -6.44
CA ILE A 141 14.82 -12.96 -5.86
C ILE A 141 14.34 -12.91 -4.41
N ILE A 142 13.86 -14.04 -3.89
CA ILE A 142 13.75 -14.23 -2.44
C ILE A 142 15.17 -14.28 -1.88
N SER A 143 15.57 -13.24 -1.14
CA SER A 143 16.89 -13.15 -0.53
C SER A 143 16.95 -13.92 0.79
N SER A 144 15.85 -13.90 1.55
CA SER A 144 15.78 -14.43 2.91
C SER A 144 14.32 -14.69 3.29
N GLN A 145 14.12 -15.59 4.24
CA GLN A 145 12.83 -15.93 4.82
C GLN A 145 12.97 -16.01 6.34
N TYR A 146 12.03 -15.43 7.08
CA TYR A 146 12.07 -15.43 8.55
C TYR A 146 10.68 -15.22 9.14
N TYR A 147 10.54 -15.56 10.43
CA TYR A 147 9.31 -15.32 11.18
C TYR A 147 9.45 -14.06 12.05
N LEU A 148 8.39 -13.26 12.09
CA LEU A 148 8.29 -12.12 12.99
C LEU A 148 6.84 -11.98 13.47
N ASN A 149 6.64 -11.92 14.79
CA ASN A 149 5.31 -11.85 15.41
C ASN A 149 4.34 -12.91 14.86
N ASN A 150 4.81 -14.16 14.71
CA ASN A 150 4.08 -15.28 14.11
C ASN A 150 3.73 -15.15 12.62
N HIS A 151 4.17 -14.10 11.93
CA HIS A 151 4.04 -14.00 10.48
C HIS A 151 5.30 -14.51 9.79
N HIS A 152 5.12 -15.38 8.80
CA HIS A 152 6.18 -15.75 7.86
C HIS A 152 6.38 -14.61 6.86
N LEU A 153 7.61 -14.12 6.76
CA LEU A 153 7.98 -12.98 5.94
C LEU A 153 9.00 -13.39 4.89
N LEU A 154 8.81 -12.89 3.67
CA LEU A 154 9.69 -13.06 2.54
C LEU A 154 10.44 -11.75 2.31
N GLU A 155 11.76 -11.75 2.49
CA GLU A 155 12.60 -10.61 2.13
C GLU A 155 13.19 -10.82 0.73
N THR A 156 13.10 -9.78 -0.09
CA THR A 156 13.54 -9.80 -1.48
C THR A 156 14.49 -8.63 -1.76
N ASP A 157 15.34 -8.76 -2.77
CA ASP A 157 16.22 -7.69 -3.26
C ASP A 157 15.52 -6.76 -4.27
N THR A 158 14.18 -6.82 -4.33
CA THR A 158 13.39 -5.93 -5.18
C THR A 158 13.36 -4.53 -4.59
N THR A 159 13.53 -3.53 -5.46
CA THR A 159 13.34 -2.13 -5.06
C THR A 159 11.86 -1.79 -5.10
N VAL A 160 11.30 -1.42 -3.95
CA VAL A 160 9.92 -0.95 -3.82
C VAL A 160 9.87 0.50 -3.35
N ARG A 161 8.80 1.20 -3.74
CA ARG A 161 8.59 2.61 -3.41
C ARG A 161 7.34 2.76 -2.55
N GLN A 162 7.18 3.96 -1.99
CA GLN A 162 5.88 4.37 -1.46
C GLN A 162 4.83 4.22 -2.57
N GLY A 163 3.66 3.67 -2.22
CA GLY A 163 2.62 3.27 -3.18
C GLY A 163 2.57 1.76 -3.45
N CYS A 164 3.69 1.04 -3.33
CA CYS A 164 3.73 -0.42 -3.55
C CYS A 164 3.20 -1.23 -2.36
N SER A 165 2.75 -0.57 -1.30
CA SER A 165 2.14 -1.26 -0.15
C SER A 165 0.84 -1.93 -0.60
N GLY A 166 0.65 -3.20 -0.22
CA GLY A 166 -0.41 -4.08 -0.70
C GLY A 166 -0.17 -4.72 -2.07
N ALA A 167 0.98 -4.48 -2.71
CA ALA A 167 1.30 -5.07 -4.01
C ALA A 167 1.49 -6.59 -3.93
N PRO A 168 1.10 -7.35 -4.98
CA PRO A 168 1.40 -8.77 -5.05
C PRO A 168 2.90 -8.97 -5.28
N LEU A 169 3.49 -9.85 -4.47
CA LEU A 169 4.76 -10.50 -4.79
C LEU A 169 4.44 -11.75 -5.61
N LEU A 170 4.90 -11.79 -6.85
CA LEU A 170 4.62 -12.82 -7.84
C LEU A 170 5.83 -13.74 -8.00
N HIS A 171 5.61 -15.05 -8.08
CA HIS A 171 6.65 -15.96 -8.57
C HIS A 171 6.89 -15.68 -10.06
N ALA A 172 8.11 -15.32 -10.43
CA ALA A 172 8.39 -14.74 -11.74
C ALA A 172 8.11 -15.71 -12.90
N GLU A 173 8.19 -17.02 -12.66
CA GLU A 173 7.95 -18.03 -13.70
C GLU A 173 6.49 -18.41 -13.88
N THR A 174 5.68 -18.39 -12.81
CA THR A 174 4.29 -18.86 -12.84
C THR A 174 3.30 -17.70 -12.89
N GLY A 175 3.70 -16.53 -12.40
CA GLY A 175 2.85 -15.36 -12.21
C GLY A 175 1.83 -15.52 -11.08
N LYS A 176 1.99 -16.54 -10.22
CA LYS A 176 1.16 -16.74 -9.05
C LYS A 176 1.64 -15.89 -7.89
N VAL A 177 0.71 -15.45 -7.04
CA VAL A 177 1.00 -14.65 -5.85
C VAL A 177 1.63 -15.54 -4.78
N VAL A 178 2.81 -15.14 -4.30
CA VAL A 178 3.56 -15.79 -3.21
C VAL A 178 3.62 -14.95 -1.95
N GLY A 179 3.28 -13.66 -2.04
CA GLY A 179 3.19 -12.80 -0.87
C GLY A 179 2.56 -11.44 -1.14
N ILE A 180 2.41 -10.66 -0.09
CA ILE A 180 1.81 -9.31 -0.11
C ILE A 180 2.84 -8.33 0.43
N VAL A 181 3.32 -7.42 -0.41
CA VAL A 181 4.33 -6.42 -0.04
C VAL A 181 3.70 -5.41 0.91
N GLY A 182 4.32 -5.15 2.07
CA GLY A 182 3.77 -4.15 2.98
C GLY A 182 4.57 -3.88 4.23
N TYR A 183 5.21 -4.90 4.83
CA TYR A 183 5.78 -4.79 6.18
C TYR A 183 6.74 -3.59 6.35
N ARG A 184 7.76 -3.47 5.49
CA ARG A 184 8.72 -2.35 5.58
C ARG A 184 8.09 -1.00 5.23
N LEU A 185 7.19 -0.96 4.25
CA LEU A 185 6.51 0.27 3.84
C LEU A 185 5.60 0.78 4.97
N ALA A 186 4.84 -0.10 5.61
CA ALA A 186 4.03 0.20 6.79
C ALA A 186 4.89 0.71 7.95
N SER A 187 6.05 0.10 8.21
CA SER A 187 7.00 0.57 9.23
C SER A 187 7.51 1.99 8.94
N MET A 188 7.88 2.28 7.69
CA MET A 188 8.31 3.62 7.30
C MET A 188 7.18 4.65 7.41
N GLN A 189 5.96 4.28 7.00
CA GLN A 189 4.79 5.13 7.10
C GLN A 189 4.46 5.45 8.57
N ARG A 190 4.60 4.49 9.50
CA ARG A 190 4.48 4.74 10.95
C ARG A 190 5.46 5.79 11.44
N SER A 191 6.74 5.63 11.11
CA SER A 191 7.79 6.57 11.52
C SER A 191 7.55 7.98 10.95
N TYR A 192 7.12 8.07 9.70
CA TYR A 192 6.75 9.33 9.07
C TYR A 192 5.56 10.00 9.76
N ASN A 193 4.47 9.25 10.01
CA ASN A 193 3.28 9.77 10.67
C ASN A 193 3.60 10.28 12.09
N GLN A 194 4.44 9.56 12.83
CA GLN A 194 4.92 10.00 14.15
C GLN A 194 5.71 11.31 14.08
N LEU A 195 6.61 11.45 13.11
CA LEU A 195 7.39 12.68 12.93
C LEU A 195 6.50 13.87 12.54
N ILE A 196 5.54 13.67 11.63
CA ILE A 196 4.56 14.69 11.26
C ILE A 196 3.69 15.11 12.44
N LYS A 197 3.28 14.16 13.29
CA LYS A 197 2.53 14.46 14.51
C LYS A 197 3.32 15.37 15.44
N ILE A 198 4.58 15.04 15.73
CA ILE A 198 5.47 15.86 16.56
C ILE A 198 5.60 17.29 15.99
N ILE A 199 5.81 17.42 14.69
CA ILE A 199 5.94 18.74 14.05
C ILE A 199 4.63 19.53 14.14
N ASN A 200 3.48 18.88 13.93
CA ASN A 200 2.17 19.54 14.06
C ASN A 200 1.90 19.99 15.50
N ASP A 201 2.24 19.16 16.48
CA ASP A 201 2.11 19.48 17.90
C ASP A 201 3.01 20.69 18.26
N ASN A 202 4.24 20.73 17.75
CA ASN A 202 5.14 21.88 17.91
C ASN A 202 4.55 23.16 17.29
N ILE A 203 4.02 23.08 16.07
CA ILE A 203 3.38 24.23 15.40
C ILE A 203 2.20 24.74 16.23
N LYS A 204 1.39 23.84 16.79
CA LYS A 204 0.26 24.22 17.66
C LYS A 204 0.75 24.95 18.91
N MET A 205 1.73 24.40 19.61
CA MET A 205 2.32 25.03 20.80
C MET A 205 2.93 26.41 20.49
N LEU A 206 3.60 26.55 19.35
CA LEU A 206 4.16 27.83 18.91
C LEU A 206 3.05 28.84 18.63
N LYS A 207 2.01 28.48 17.88
CA LYS A 207 0.86 29.37 17.61
C LYS A 207 0.16 29.84 18.90
N ASP A 208 0.03 28.95 19.89
CA ASP A 208 -0.54 29.31 21.20
C ASP A 208 0.34 30.30 22.01
N ALA A 209 1.62 30.41 21.65
CA ALA A 209 2.60 31.32 22.26
C ALA A 209 2.85 32.61 21.44
N GLU A 210 2.30 32.70 20.23
CA GLU A 210 2.47 33.83 19.32
C GLU A 210 1.93 35.14 19.94
N GLY A 211 2.62 36.25 19.69
CA GLY A 211 2.28 37.58 20.20
C GLY A 211 2.57 37.82 21.68
N LYS A 212 3.10 36.82 22.41
CA LYS A 212 3.44 36.96 23.84
C LYS A 212 4.84 37.52 24.09
N ILE A 213 5.74 37.43 23.10
CA ILE A 213 7.12 37.90 23.19
C ILE A 213 7.46 38.61 21.87
N THR A 214 7.96 39.84 21.97
CA THR A 214 8.47 40.60 20.83
C THR A 214 9.87 41.10 21.15
N ILE A 215 10.82 40.84 20.25
CA ILE A 215 12.21 41.29 20.35
C ILE A 215 12.51 42.11 19.10
N GLN A 216 12.83 43.40 19.27
CA GLN A 216 13.12 44.30 18.14
C GLN A 216 12.04 44.26 17.05
N GLU A 217 10.76 44.34 17.45
CA GLU A 217 9.57 44.29 16.57
C GLU A 217 9.34 42.94 15.86
N ILE A 218 10.22 41.95 16.05
CA ILE A 218 10.07 40.60 15.52
C ILE A 218 9.49 39.71 16.62
N ASP A 219 8.46 38.93 16.26
CA ASP A 219 8.02 37.81 17.08
C ASP A 219 8.87 36.57 16.72
N PRO A 220 9.80 36.12 17.58
CA PRO A 220 10.61 34.93 17.30
C PRO A 220 9.77 33.66 17.12
N ILE A 221 8.54 33.62 17.65
CA ILE A 221 7.61 32.49 17.50
C ILE A 221 7.15 32.34 16.05
N GLN A 222 6.97 33.44 15.32
CA GLN A 222 6.64 33.40 13.88
C GLN A 222 7.76 32.78 13.07
N VAL A 223 9.02 33.12 13.38
CA VAL A 223 10.21 32.54 12.74
C VAL A 223 10.29 31.04 13.01
N LEU A 224 10.09 30.62 14.26
CA LEU A 224 10.07 29.21 14.63
C LEU A 224 8.93 28.44 13.96
N THR A 225 7.75 29.06 13.85
CA THR A 225 6.59 28.46 13.16
C THR A 225 6.87 28.28 11.66
N ALA A 226 7.48 29.27 11.02
CA ALA A 226 7.92 29.17 9.63
C ALA A 226 8.96 28.04 9.46
N ASN A 227 9.92 27.93 10.38
CA ASN A 227 10.92 26.85 10.37
C ASN A 227 10.28 25.46 10.50
N GLN A 228 9.35 25.26 11.44
CA GLN A 228 8.62 24.00 11.59
C GLN A 228 7.85 23.63 10.30
N ASN A 229 7.23 24.60 9.63
CA ASN A 229 6.57 24.37 8.35
C ASN A 229 7.54 23.98 7.22
N GLN A 230 8.74 24.58 7.18
CA GLN A 230 9.80 24.18 6.25
C GLN A 230 10.28 22.75 6.51
N ILE A 231 10.52 22.39 7.78
CA ILE A 231 10.88 21.02 8.18
C ILE A 231 9.78 20.04 7.77
N LYS A 232 8.52 20.36 8.05
CA LYS A 232 7.35 19.57 7.62
C LYS A 232 7.34 19.33 6.11
N HIS A 233 7.65 20.36 5.32
CA HIS A 233 7.73 20.25 3.87
C HIS A 233 8.89 19.35 3.42
N MET A 234 10.09 19.52 3.98
CA MET A 234 11.25 18.68 3.65
C MET A 234 11.01 17.21 3.99
N VAL A 235 10.46 16.93 5.18
CA VAL A 235 10.11 15.56 5.62
C VAL A 235 9.15 14.90 4.62
N ARG A 236 8.15 15.64 4.12
CA ARG A 236 7.23 15.16 3.08
C ARG A 236 7.96 14.81 1.78
N LEU A 237 8.90 15.65 1.34
CA LEU A 237 9.67 15.40 0.12
C LEU A 237 10.56 14.17 0.26
N PHE A 238 11.30 14.05 1.37
CA PHE A 238 12.14 12.87 1.64
C PHE A 238 11.31 11.59 1.66
N PHE A 239 10.17 11.60 2.36
CA PHE A 239 9.30 10.44 2.44
C PHE A 239 8.83 9.98 1.05
N LYS A 240 8.37 10.91 0.21
CA LYS A 240 7.90 10.61 -1.15
C LYS A 240 9.01 10.11 -2.09
N ALA A 241 10.24 10.57 -1.91
CA ALA A 241 11.37 10.24 -2.78
C ALA A 241 12.17 9.00 -2.33
N THR A 242 11.77 8.33 -1.24
CA THR A 242 12.55 7.23 -0.67
C THR A 242 12.28 5.91 -1.41
N ASP A 243 13.34 5.32 -1.95
CA ASP A 243 13.36 3.98 -2.52
C ASP A 243 13.85 2.96 -1.47
N VAL A 244 13.12 1.86 -1.30
CA VAL A 244 13.51 0.76 -0.41
C VAL A 244 14.08 -0.37 -1.25
N ARG A 245 15.39 -0.62 -1.12
CA ARG A 245 16.09 -1.65 -1.91
C ARG A 245 15.77 -3.09 -1.54
N THR A 246 15.15 -3.30 -0.38
CA THR A 246 14.69 -4.63 0.04
C THR A 246 13.20 -4.59 0.38
N ALA A 247 12.39 -5.26 -0.43
CA ALA A 247 10.97 -5.42 -0.12
C ALA A 247 10.79 -6.58 0.86
N VAL A 248 9.90 -6.39 1.84
CA VAL A 248 9.45 -7.45 2.74
C VAL A 248 7.97 -7.66 2.53
N ALA A 249 7.62 -8.88 2.16
CA ALA A 249 6.25 -9.31 1.93
C ALA A 249 5.79 -10.28 3.03
N TYR A 250 4.53 -10.20 3.39
CA TYR A 250 3.85 -11.26 4.13
C TYR A 250 3.67 -12.46 3.22
N ASP A 251 3.96 -13.66 3.72
CA ASP A 251 3.69 -14.89 2.99
C ASP A 251 2.18 -15.02 2.70
N VAL A 252 1.84 -15.38 1.46
CA VAL A 252 0.45 -15.52 1.02
C VAL A 252 -0.30 -16.64 1.76
N GLN A 253 0.39 -17.58 2.39
CA GLN A 253 -0.25 -18.67 3.14
C GLN A 253 -1.21 -18.13 4.22
N HIS A 254 -0.86 -17.01 4.85
CA HIS A 254 -1.73 -16.38 5.84
C HIS A 254 -3.06 -15.89 5.24
N LEU A 255 -3.05 -15.43 3.98
CA LEU A 255 -4.26 -15.10 3.24
C LEU A 255 -5.05 -16.36 2.88
N VAL A 256 -4.38 -17.43 2.46
CA VAL A 256 -5.02 -18.71 2.11
C VAL A 256 -5.78 -19.27 3.32
N ASP A 257 -5.14 -19.30 4.48
CA ASP A 257 -5.73 -19.80 5.72
C ASP A 257 -6.96 -18.95 6.10
N TYR A 258 -6.86 -17.62 6.03
CA TYR A 258 -7.98 -16.72 6.28
C TYR A 258 -9.16 -16.96 5.33
N LEU A 259 -8.91 -17.06 4.01
CA LEU A 259 -9.98 -17.30 3.04
C LEU A 259 -10.66 -18.65 3.27
N HIS A 260 -9.90 -19.67 3.67
CA HIS A 260 -10.43 -21.00 3.98
C HIS A 260 -11.32 -20.99 5.24
N ASP A 261 -10.81 -20.41 6.33
CA ASP A 261 -11.51 -20.34 7.62
C ASP A 261 -12.82 -19.55 7.52
N MET A 262 -12.84 -18.52 6.68
CA MET A 262 -14.02 -17.72 6.41
C MET A 262 -14.94 -18.31 5.32
N HIS A 263 -14.58 -19.47 4.75
CA HIS A 263 -15.30 -20.14 3.66
C HIS A 263 -15.48 -19.26 2.40
N LEU A 264 -14.50 -18.39 2.14
CA LEU A 264 -14.45 -17.47 1.01
C LEU A 264 -13.67 -18.04 -0.19
N ASP A 265 -13.04 -19.20 -0.02
CA ASP A 265 -12.31 -19.96 -1.04
C ASP A 265 -13.20 -20.89 -1.88
N ARG A 266 -14.47 -21.07 -1.47
CA ARG A 266 -15.45 -21.88 -2.20
C ARG A 266 -16.10 -21.03 -3.28
N GLU A 267 -15.77 -21.33 -4.54
CA GLU A 267 -16.51 -20.81 -5.70
C GLU A 267 -18.00 -21.13 -5.54
N GLY A 268 -18.82 -20.08 -5.55
CA GLY A 268 -20.26 -20.15 -5.82
C GLY A 268 -20.50 -20.03 -7.32
#